data_AF-A0A2E9QCK7-F1
#
_entry.id   AF-A0A2E9QCK7-F1
#
_cell.length_a   1.000
_cell.length_b   1.000
_cell.length_c   1.000
_cell.angle_alpha   90.00
_cell.angle_beta   90.00
_cell.angle_gamma   90.00
#
_symmetry.space_group_name_H-M   'P 1'
#
loop_
_entity.id
_entity.type
_entity.pdbx_description
1 polymer ?
#
loop_
_entity_poly.entity_id
_entity_poly.type
_entity_poly.pdbx_seq_one_letter_code
_entity_poly.pdbx_strand_id
1 'polypeptide(L)'
;MAGVVGLTFLDERIYRVRHETVIHPLLAPTVPLVVGLGRIPGLRRMKVPMKWLSRMYTLVNDKKLLSIFLKDRTSAGASVSLGFLSSFMSYRPDVEPENFAVCPVLLAQPEKDR
;
A
#
# COMPACT_ATOMS: atom_id res chain seq x y z
N MET A 1 23.48 13.96 10.44
CA MET A 1 23.15 13.48 9.08
C MET A 1 21.70 12.99 9.10
N ALA A 2 20.90 13.40 8.13
CA ALA A 2 19.54 12.88 7.96
C ALA A 2 19.56 11.73 6.93
N GLY A 3 18.71 10.72 7.12
CA GLY A 3 18.58 9.57 6.22
C GLY A 3 17.19 8.96 6.34
N VAL A 4 16.83 8.10 5.37
CA VAL A 4 15.53 7.43 5.34
C VAL A 4 15.71 5.97 5.72
N VAL A 5 14.94 5.51 6.71
CA VAL A 5 14.86 4.09 7.07
C VAL A 5 13.47 3.60 6.70
N GLY A 6 13.42 2.60 5.82
CA GLY A 6 12.18 2.00 5.35
C GLY A 6 12.24 0.49 5.49
N LEU A 7 11.07 -0.13 5.64
CA LEU A 7 10.92 -1.59 5.60
C LEU A 7 10.61 -2.01 4.16
N THR A 8 9.74 -1.27 3.49
CA THR A 8 9.32 -1.56 2.13
C THR A 8 9.02 -0.25 1.39
N PHE A 9 9.47 -0.14 0.15
CA PHE A 9 9.07 0.92 -0.78
C PHE A 9 8.28 0.27 -1.92
N LEU A 10 7.03 0.68 -2.10
CA LEU A 10 6.13 0.11 -3.10
C LEU A 10 6.02 1.03 -4.31
N ASP A 11 6.16 0.44 -5.50
CA ASP A 11 5.83 1.10 -6.76
C ASP A 11 4.67 0.37 -7.45
N GLU A 12 3.46 0.89 -7.25
CA GLU A 12 2.23 0.33 -7.80
C GLU A 12 2.12 0.48 -9.34
N ARG A 13 3.05 1.19 -9.99
CA ARG A 13 3.14 1.19 -11.46
C ARG A 13 3.51 -0.20 -11.97
N ILE A 14 4.35 -0.91 -11.23
CA ILE A 14 4.86 -2.24 -11.58
C ILE A 14 3.78 -3.29 -11.33
N TYR A 15 3.47 -4.09 -12.36
CA TYR A 15 2.43 -5.12 -12.26
C TYR A 15 2.74 -6.17 -11.18
N ARG A 16 4.00 -6.58 -11.05
CA ARG A 16 4.43 -7.55 -10.04
C ARG A 16 4.17 -7.05 -8.62
N VAL A 17 4.51 -5.79 -8.33
CA VAL A 17 4.27 -5.17 -7.03
C VAL A 17 2.76 -5.17 -6.72
N ARG A 18 1.94 -4.70 -7.67
CA ARG A 18 0.47 -4.75 -7.54
C ARG A 18 -0.03 -6.15 -7.24
N HIS A 19 0.43 -7.14 -7.99
CA HIS A 19 0.02 -8.53 -7.86
C HIS A 19 0.37 -9.14 -6.49
N GLU A 20 1.50 -8.74 -5.91
CA GLU A 20 1.94 -9.18 -4.59
C GLU A 20 1.22 -8.42 -3.46
N THR A 21 0.91 -7.14 -3.63
CA THR A 21 0.22 -6.29 -2.64
C THR A 21 -1.27 -6.61 -2.50
N VAL A 22 -1.96 -6.89 -3.62
CA VAL A 22 -3.42 -7.10 -3.60
C VAL A 22 -3.82 -8.35 -2.82
N ILE A 23 -4.99 -8.29 -2.19
CA ILE A 23 -5.55 -9.43 -1.44
C ILE A 23 -5.68 -10.70 -2.31
N HIS A 24 -6.13 -10.53 -3.56
CA HIS A 24 -6.26 -11.61 -4.51
C HIS A 24 -5.56 -11.20 -5.81
N PRO A 25 -4.60 -12.00 -6.31
CA PRO A 25 -3.89 -11.77 -7.56
C PRO A 25 -4.76 -11.34 -8.75
N LEU A 26 -5.96 -11.91 -8.85
CA LEU A 26 -6.95 -11.63 -9.90
C LEU A 26 -7.49 -10.20 -9.88
N LEU A 27 -7.29 -9.44 -8.79
CA LEU A 27 -7.68 -8.05 -8.66
C LEU A 27 -6.59 -7.09 -9.17
N ALA A 28 -5.36 -7.55 -9.41
CA ALA A 28 -4.29 -6.66 -9.90
C ALA A 28 -4.63 -5.94 -11.23
N PRO A 29 -5.35 -6.58 -12.20
CA PRO A 29 -5.79 -5.90 -13.42
C PRO A 29 -6.91 -4.87 -13.21
N THR A 30 -7.64 -4.88 -12.08
CA THR A 30 -8.75 -3.96 -11.84
C THR A 30 -8.30 -2.61 -11.26
N VAL A 31 -7.02 -2.46 -10.94
CA VAL A 31 -6.41 -1.21 -10.44
C VAL A 31 -6.74 0.02 -11.29
N PRO A 32 -6.66 0.01 -12.64
CA PRO A 32 -7.03 1.17 -13.46
C PRO A 32 -8.50 1.60 -13.29
N LEU A 33 -9.42 0.63 -13.10
CA LEU A 33 -10.83 0.93 -12.81
C LEU A 33 -10.95 1.66 -11.48
N VAL A 34 -10.29 1.17 -10.44
CA VAL A 34 -10.29 1.77 -9.10
C VAL A 34 -9.71 3.19 -9.12
N VAL A 35 -8.62 3.39 -9.86
CA VAL A 35 -8.03 4.72 -10.11
C VAL A 35 -9.04 5.64 -10.78
N GLY A 36 -9.75 5.17 -11.81
CA GLY A 36 -10.81 5.92 -12.50
C GLY A 36 -11.95 6.33 -11.56
N LEU A 37 -12.46 5.39 -10.75
CA LEU A 37 -13.52 5.65 -9.78
C LEU A 37 -13.10 6.71 -8.75
N GLY A 38 -11.86 6.68 -8.27
CA GLY A 38 -11.35 7.67 -7.31
C GLY A 38 -11.17 9.09 -7.87
N ARG A 39 -11.19 9.26 -9.20
CA ARG A 39 -11.16 10.58 -9.87
C ARG A 39 -12.55 11.21 -9.98
N ILE A 40 -13.61 10.42 -9.85
CA ILE A 40 -14.99 10.92 -9.91
C ILE A 40 -15.28 11.68 -8.61
N PRO A 41 -15.65 12.98 -8.66
CA PRO A 41 -15.79 13.83 -7.46
C PRO A 41 -16.72 13.25 -6.38
N GLY A 42 -17.84 12.65 -6.79
CA GLY A 42 -18.81 12.03 -5.88
C GLY A 42 -18.31 10.74 -5.22
N LEU A 43 -17.54 9.92 -5.95
CA LEU A 43 -17.04 8.63 -5.43
C LEU A 43 -15.71 8.78 -4.69
N ARG A 44 -14.98 9.88 -4.90
CA ARG A 44 -13.67 10.15 -4.27
C ARG A 44 -13.68 10.00 -2.74
N ARG A 45 -14.78 10.39 -2.09
CA ARG A 45 -14.94 10.34 -0.62
C ARG A 45 -15.41 8.98 -0.10
N MET A 46 -15.83 8.07 -0.97
CA MET A 46 -16.27 6.74 -0.58
C MET A 46 -15.10 5.99 0.04
N LYS A 47 -15.34 5.38 1.21
CA LYS A 47 -14.33 4.64 1.95
C LYS A 47 -14.44 3.14 1.66
N VAL A 48 -13.29 2.51 1.44
CA VAL A 48 -13.17 1.07 1.23
C VAL A 48 -12.27 0.48 2.32
N PRO A 49 -12.64 -0.64 2.96
CA PRO A 49 -11.80 -1.30 3.96
C PRO A 49 -10.46 -1.76 3.36
N MET A 50 -9.34 -1.44 4.01
CA MET A 50 -8.00 -1.81 3.48
C MET A 50 -7.80 -3.32 3.40
N LYS A 51 -8.45 -4.08 4.30
CA LYS A 51 -8.51 -5.54 4.29
C LYS A 51 -9.13 -6.17 3.03
N TRP A 52 -9.84 -5.40 2.20
CA TRP A 52 -10.38 -5.88 0.93
C TRP A 52 -9.46 -5.58 -0.25
N LEU A 53 -8.46 -4.73 -0.04
CA LEU A 53 -7.58 -4.24 -1.09
C LEU A 53 -6.22 -4.91 -1.02
N SER A 54 -5.70 -5.10 0.19
CA SER A 54 -4.35 -5.65 0.43
C SER A 54 -4.36 -6.80 1.42
N ARG A 55 -3.24 -7.52 1.49
CA ARG A 55 -3.01 -8.65 2.41
C ARG A 55 -2.75 -8.19 3.84
N MET A 56 -3.68 -7.45 4.43
CA MET A 56 -3.58 -6.99 5.81
C MET A 56 -3.50 -8.13 6.84
N TYR A 57 -3.84 -9.37 6.44
CA TYR A 57 -3.73 -10.56 7.28
C TYR A 57 -2.30 -11.12 7.39
N THR A 58 -1.32 -10.61 6.62
CA THR A 58 0.10 -10.99 6.77
C THR A 58 0.93 -9.91 7.46
N LEU A 59 0.30 -8.83 7.94
CA LEU A 59 0.96 -7.70 8.60
C LEU A 59 1.87 -8.10 9.78
N VAL A 60 1.54 -9.19 10.46
CA VAL A 60 2.34 -9.74 11.56
C VAL A 60 2.23 -11.26 11.59
N ASN A 61 3.34 -11.92 11.93
CA ASN A 61 3.42 -13.38 12.00
C ASN A 61 2.59 -13.98 13.16
N ASP A 62 2.38 -13.23 14.24
CA ASP A 62 1.60 -13.67 15.40
C ASP A 62 0.09 -13.42 15.19
N LYS A 63 -0.70 -14.49 15.18
CA LYS A 63 -2.15 -14.44 14.94
C LYS A 63 -2.93 -13.68 16.02
N LYS A 64 -2.49 -13.72 17.29
CA LYS A 64 -3.14 -12.98 18.37
C LYS A 64 -2.94 -11.49 18.18
N LEU A 65 -1.71 -11.05 17.89
CA LEU A 65 -1.40 -9.65 17.61
C LEU A 65 -2.11 -9.17 16.35
N LEU A 66 -2.15 -9.99 15.30
CA LEU A 66 -2.89 -9.67 14.07
C LEU A 66 -4.36 -9.37 14.36
N SER A 67 -5.01 -10.17 15.21
CA SER A 67 -6.41 -9.95 15.59
C SER A 67 -6.63 -8.62 16.32
N ILE A 68 -5.64 -8.14 17.07
CA ILE A 68 -5.68 -6.86 17.77
C ILE A 68 -5.50 -5.73 16.75
N PHE A 69 -4.51 -5.83 15.87
CA PHE A 69 -4.24 -4.81 14.85
C PHE A 69 -5.42 -4.63 13.90
N LEU A 70 -6.05 -5.71 13.43
CA LEU A 70 -7.21 -5.62 12.53
C LEU A 70 -8.46 -5.03 13.18
N LYS A 71 -8.54 -4.99 14.52
CA LYS A 71 -9.62 -4.31 15.26
C LYS A 71 -9.39 -2.80 15.34
N ASP A 72 -8.14 -2.34 15.25
CA ASP A 72 -7.81 -0.93 15.28
C ASP A 72 -8.19 -0.24 13.96
N ARG A 73 -9.26 0.56 14.00
CA ARG A 73 -9.79 1.31 12.86
C ARG A 73 -8.96 2.54 12.48
N THR A 74 -7.99 2.92 13.30
CA THR A 74 -7.07 4.03 13.03
C THR A 74 -5.79 3.56 12.32
N SER A 75 -5.53 2.25 12.30
CA SER A 75 -4.34 1.63 11.70
C SER A 75 -4.72 0.48 10.75
N ALA A 76 -4.32 -0.77 11.03
CA ALA A 76 -4.47 -1.91 10.10
C ALA A 76 -5.93 -2.26 9.72
N GLY A 77 -6.90 -1.94 10.60
CA GLY A 77 -8.33 -2.10 10.36
C GLY A 77 -9.00 -0.91 9.66
N ALA A 78 -8.24 0.11 9.23
CA ALA A 78 -8.76 1.34 8.66
C ALA A 78 -9.42 1.16 7.29
N SER A 79 -10.27 2.13 6.96
CA SER A 79 -10.83 2.29 5.62
C SER A 79 -10.25 3.52 4.96
N VAL A 80 -9.79 3.37 3.73
CA VAL A 80 -9.18 4.44 2.93
C VAL A 80 -10.17 4.98 1.92
N SER A 81 -10.04 6.25 1.54
CA SER A 81 -10.89 6.85 0.51
C SER A 81 -10.46 6.37 -0.88
N LEU A 82 -11.41 6.27 -1.81
CA LEU A 82 -11.09 5.99 -3.22
C LEU A 82 -10.18 7.06 -3.82
N GLY A 83 -10.30 8.32 -3.38
CA GLY A 83 -9.40 9.39 -3.80
C GLY A 83 -7.95 9.14 -3.37
N PHE A 84 -7.74 8.74 -2.12
CA PHE A 84 -6.42 8.34 -1.63
C PHE A 84 -5.88 7.16 -2.42
N LEU A 85 -6.70 6.12 -2.60
CA LEU A 85 -6.31 4.90 -3.31
C LEU A 85 -5.92 5.19 -4.77
N SER A 86 -6.70 6.03 -5.45
CA SER A 86 -6.40 6.51 -6.81
C SER A 86 -5.07 7.28 -6.86
N SER A 87 -4.83 8.16 -5.89
CA SER A 87 -3.56 8.90 -5.79
C SER A 87 -2.38 7.98 -5.54
N PHE A 88 -2.52 7.00 -4.64
CA PHE A 88 -1.49 6.04 -4.28
C PHE A 88 -1.13 5.14 -5.47
N MET A 89 -2.13 4.54 -6.12
CA MET A 89 -1.94 3.60 -7.24
C MET A 89 -1.47 4.26 -8.53
N SER A 90 -1.66 5.58 -8.69
CA SER A 90 -1.21 6.33 -9.87
C SER A 90 -0.05 7.29 -9.59
N TYR A 91 0.53 7.21 -8.39
CA TYR A 91 1.68 8.01 -8.01
C TYR A 91 2.86 7.74 -8.96
N ARG A 92 3.53 8.81 -9.35
CA ARG A 92 4.79 8.78 -10.09
C ARG A 92 5.79 9.63 -9.31
N PRO A 93 6.91 9.06 -8.83
CA PRO A 93 7.94 9.84 -8.18
C PRO A 93 8.57 10.81 -9.17
N ASP A 94 8.96 12.00 -8.69
CA ASP A 94 9.66 13.00 -9.50
C ASP A 94 11.09 12.56 -9.83
N VAL A 95 11.70 11.76 -8.95
CA VAL A 95 13.02 11.16 -9.11
C VAL A 95 12.87 9.65 -8.97
N GLU A 96 13.29 8.90 -10.00
CA GLU A 96 13.25 7.44 -9.93
C GLU A 96 14.18 6.92 -8.80
N PRO A 97 13.79 5.84 -8.09
CA PRO A 97 14.52 5.35 -6.92
C PRO A 97 16.02 5.11 -7.18
N GLU A 98 16.38 4.66 -8.38
CA GLU A 98 17.76 4.37 -8.78
C GLU A 98 18.62 5.63 -8.89
N ASN A 99 17.98 6.79 -9.08
CA ASN A 99 18.63 8.09 -9.21
C ASN A 99 18.56 8.93 -7.92
N PHE A 100 17.99 8.38 -6.85
CA PHE A 100 17.87 9.11 -5.59
C PHE A 100 19.23 9.23 -4.87
N ALA A 101 19.78 10.46 -4.83
CA ALA A 101 21.10 10.74 -4.27
C ALA A 101 21.09 11.78 -3.12
N VAL A 102 19.92 12.16 -2.61
CA VAL A 102 19.78 13.23 -1.61
C VAL A 102 20.29 12.82 -0.23
N CYS A 103 20.04 11.58 0.19
CA CYS A 103 20.48 11.07 1.48
C CYS A 103 20.58 9.53 1.47
N PRO A 104 21.27 8.93 2.46
CA PRO A 104 21.32 7.47 2.60
C PRO A 104 19.94 6.88 2.85
N VAL A 105 19.68 5.74 2.19
CA VAL A 105 18.46 4.94 2.36
C VAL A 105 18.84 3.57 2.93
N LEU A 106 18.23 3.18 4.05
CA LEU A 106 18.40 1.86 4.65
C LEU A 106 17.10 1.06 4.52
N LEU A 107 17.19 -0.11 3.89
CA LEU A 107 16.14 -1.12 3.91
C LEU A 107 16.34 -2.02 5.13
N ALA A 108 15.42 -1.91 6.10
CA ALA A 108 15.45 -2.66 7.36
C ALA A 108 14.41 -3.80 7.38
N GLN A 109 14.13 -4.39 6.22
CA GLN A 109 13.15 -5.47 6.09
C GLN A 109 13.54 -6.69 6.93
N PRO A 110 12.65 -7.24 7.78
CA PRO A 110 12.95 -8.41 8.60
C PRO A 110 13.18 -9.67 7.77
N GLU A 111 14.13 -10.52 8.17
CA GLU A 111 14.43 -11.80 7.51
C GLU A 111 13.22 -12.74 7.45
N LYS A 112 12.34 -12.68 8.45
CA LYS A 112 11.17 -13.57 8.62
C LYS A 112 9.85 -12.90 8.22
N ASP A 113 9.89 -11.87 7.37
CA ASP A 113 8.67 -11.27 6.83
C ASP A 113 7.97 -12.21 5.82
N ARG A 114 6.63 -12.26 5.81
CA ARG A 114 5.84 -13.29 5.11
C ARG A 114 4.69 -12.73 4.28
#